data_AF-A0A9D1V3S7-F1
#
_entry.id   AF-A0A9D1V3S7-F1
#
_cell.length_a   1.000
_cell.length_b   1.000
_cell.length_c   1.000
_cell.angle_alpha   90.00
_cell.angle_beta   90.00
_cell.angle_gamma   90.00
#
_symmetry.space_group_name_H-M   'P 1'
#
loop_
_entity.id
_entity.type
_entity.pdbx_description
1 polymer ?
#
loop_
_entity_poly.entity_id
_entity_poly.type
_entity_poly.pdbx_seq_one_letter_code
_entity_poly.pdbx_strand_id
1 'polypeptide(L)'
;MISPQEIRTVTFDKVMRGYRPEDVDALLQQLAQQMEQLQAEKESAEKKLYVLAQKVEEYRKDEDNLKTALLNAQRMGENVIKEAKQKAESILREAGIKSEDITRAALEQVNEEQLELERVKAEVAQFKNSVLSLYKQHIESLSTLPGDEPEEAEEEAPVLAEETAEPEPAAAPEEPEAPAEEESFGQTFETEPEPDDPISRFPDLSALYGMQQEEEPAEEPEEEPTRTFVPGQTRPAAPQPEAPAASSVFEGFEGIKFSD
;
A
#
# COMPACT_ATOMS: atom_id res chain seq x y z
N MET A 1 3.82 72.58 16.71
CA MET A 1 4.39 72.64 15.34
C MET A 1 3.53 73.59 14.55
N ILE A 2 4.14 74.45 13.74
CA ILE A 2 3.41 75.36 12.85
C ILE A 2 2.77 74.51 11.75
N SER A 3 1.47 74.67 11.50
CA SER A 3 0.79 73.93 10.43
C SER A 3 1.14 74.51 9.05
N PRO A 4 1.09 73.71 7.96
CA PRO A 4 1.28 74.24 6.61
C PRO A 4 0.33 75.41 6.27
N GLN A 5 -0.85 75.43 6.87
CA GLN A 5 -1.82 76.52 6.73
C GLN A 5 -1.38 77.79 7.47
N GLU A 6 -0.84 77.64 8.68
CA GLU A 6 -0.28 78.77 9.44
C GLU A 6 0.87 79.43 8.67
N ILE A 7 1.78 78.65 8.05
CA ILE A 7 2.90 79.15 7.24
C ILE A 7 2.43 80.03 6.08
N ARG A 8 1.32 79.66 5.43
CA ARG A 8 0.73 80.42 4.32
C ARG A 8 0.12 81.75 4.74
N THR A 9 -0.24 81.90 6.02
CA THR A 9 -0.88 83.10 6.57
C THR A 9 0.05 83.98 7.40
N VAL A 10 1.32 83.60 7.57
CA VAL A 10 2.28 84.41 8.33
C VAL A 10 2.53 85.73 7.62
N THR A 11 2.50 86.81 8.39
CA THR A 11 2.86 88.16 7.92
C THR A 11 4.04 88.67 8.73
N PHE A 12 4.88 89.51 8.11
CA PHE A 12 6.09 90.06 8.71
C PHE A 12 6.08 91.59 8.67
N ASP A 13 6.68 92.23 9.68
CA ASP A 13 6.82 93.68 9.74
C ASP A 13 7.80 94.21 8.67
N LYS A 14 7.46 95.34 8.04
CA LYS A 14 8.31 95.97 7.01
C LYS A 14 9.39 96.83 7.66
N VAL A 15 10.66 96.53 7.35
CA VAL A 15 11.83 97.29 7.83
C VAL A 15 12.61 97.85 6.63
N MET A 16 13.18 99.06 6.77
CA MET A 16 13.82 99.83 5.67
C MET A 16 14.95 99.09 4.92
N ARG A 17 15.52 98.04 5.51
CA ARG A 17 16.61 97.23 4.93
C ARG A 17 16.41 95.75 5.29
N GLY A 18 15.43 95.11 4.65
CA GLY A 18 15.04 93.71 4.87
C GLY A 18 15.12 92.84 3.61
N TYR A 19 14.67 91.59 3.73
CA TYR A 19 14.52 90.66 2.61
C TYR A 19 13.39 91.11 1.67
N ARG A 20 13.46 90.70 0.40
CA ARG A 20 12.42 90.99 -0.60
C ARG A 20 11.15 90.19 -0.24
N PRO A 21 9.98 90.84 -0.10
CA PRO A 21 8.76 90.14 0.29
C PRO A 21 8.37 89.05 -0.72
N GLU A 22 8.60 89.26 -2.01
CA GLU A 22 8.25 88.30 -3.07
C GLU A 22 9.04 86.98 -2.97
N ASP A 23 10.34 87.06 -2.66
CA ASP A 23 11.20 85.88 -2.51
C ASP A 23 10.87 85.11 -1.21
N VAL A 24 10.51 85.84 -0.15
CA VAL A 24 10.08 85.24 1.12
C VAL A 24 8.73 84.54 0.95
N ASP A 25 7.76 85.17 0.27
CA ASP A 25 6.45 84.57 0.01
C ASP A 25 6.57 83.30 -0.84
N ALA A 26 7.42 83.31 -1.87
CA ALA A 26 7.72 82.12 -2.68
C ALA A 26 8.34 80.98 -1.84
N LEU A 27 9.28 81.30 -0.95
CA LEU A 27 9.91 80.34 -0.04
C LEU A 27 8.89 79.77 0.97
N LEU A 28 8.01 80.60 1.53
CA LEU A 28 6.96 80.16 2.46
C LEU A 28 5.94 79.25 1.77
N GLN A 29 5.60 79.54 0.51
CA GLN A 29 4.73 78.68 -0.27
C GLN A 29 5.37 77.31 -0.54
N GLN A 30 6.65 77.28 -0.91
CA GLN A 30 7.41 76.04 -1.10
C GLN A 30 7.55 75.26 0.22
N LEU A 31 7.85 75.94 1.33
CA LEU A 31 7.97 75.32 2.66
C LEU A 31 6.64 74.73 3.11
N ALA A 32 5.53 75.45 2.91
CA ALA A 32 4.19 74.95 3.21
C ALA A 32 3.87 73.69 2.38
N GLN A 33 4.20 73.68 1.08
CA GLN A 33 3.99 72.52 0.22
C GLN A 33 4.84 71.31 0.65
N GLN A 34 6.13 71.52 0.96
CA GLN A 34 7.01 70.44 1.45
C GLN A 34 6.56 69.90 2.81
N MET A 35 6.10 70.75 3.73
CA MET A 35 5.55 70.29 5.00
C MET A 35 4.25 69.51 4.84
N GLU A 36 3.37 69.92 3.93
CA GLU A 36 2.15 69.18 3.60
C GLU A 36 2.48 67.80 3.00
N GLN A 37 3.43 67.73 2.06
CA GLN A 37 3.91 66.47 1.50
C GLN A 37 4.52 65.56 2.57
N LEU A 38 5.39 66.09 3.44
CA LEU A 38 6.04 65.32 4.49
C LEU A 38 5.03 64.82 5.53
N GLN A 39 4.00 65.60 5.83
CA GLN A 39 2.88 65.16 6.68
C GLN A 39 2.10 64.02 6.03
N ALA A 40 1.74 64.14 4.75
CA ALA A 40 1.05 63.08 4.02
C ALA A 40 1.89 61.78 3.93
N GLU A 41 3.19 61.91 3.66
CA GLU A 41 4.11 60.77 3.64
C GLU A 41 4.23 60.11 5.01
N LYS A 42 4.36 60.91 6.08
CA LYS A 42 4.38 60.42 7.47
C LYS A 42 3.11 59.67 7.82
N GLU A 43 1.93 60.23 7.55
CA GLU A 43 0.66 59.55 7.81
C GLU A 43 0.54 58.25 7.00
N SER A 44 0.99 58.26 5.74
CA SER A 44 0.99 57.05 4.92
C SER A 44 1.95 55.96 5.47
N ALA A 45 3.10 56.37 5.99
CA ALA A 45 4.10 55.48 6.58
C ALA A 45 3.60 54.91 7.91
N GLU A 46 2.96 55.74 8.75
CA GLU A 46 2.35 55.31 10.01
C GLU A 46 1.21 54.30 9.76
N LYS A 47 0.35 54.54 8.75
CA LYS A 47 -0.69 53.58 8.34
C LYS A 47 -0.09 52.25 7.88
N LYS A 48 0.98 52.30 7.06
CA LYS A 48 1.68 51.09 6.62
C LYS A 48 2.28 50.34 7.80
N LEU A 49 2.94 51.03 8.73
CA LEU A 49 3.51 50.43 9.94
C LEU A 49 2.43 49.74 10.78
N TYR A 50 1.26 50.37 10.92
CA TYR A 50 0.14 49.77 11.63
C TYR A 50 -0.32 48.46 10.98
N VAL A 51 -0.55 48.46 9.67
CA VAL A 51 -0.97 47.26 8.94
C VAL A 51 0.10 46.17 9.00
N LEU A 52 1.39 46.52 8.87
CA LEU A 52 2.48 45.57 8.98
C LEU A 52 2.56 44.97 10.39
N ALA A 53 2.44 45.79 11.43
CA ALA A 53 2.42 45.30 12.82
C ALA A 53 1.25 44.35 13.07
N GLN A 54 0.06 44.66 12.53
CA GLN A 54 -1.11 43.79 12.62
C GLN A 54 -0.87 42.44 11.91
N LYS A 55 -0.30 42.46 10.69
CA LYS A 55 0.03 41.23 9.95
C LYS A 55 1.09 40.39 10.66
N VAL A 56 2.08 41.01 11.29
CA VAL A 56 3.09 40.28 12.08
C VAL A 56 2.43 39.57 13.25
N GLU A 57 1.49 40.22 13.93
CA GLU A 57 0.75 39.60 15.03
C GLU A 57 -0.17 38.48 14.55
N GLU A 58 -0.81 38.63 13.39
CA GLU A 58 -1.60 37.60 12.74
C GLU A 58 -0.74 36.37 12.39
N TYR A 59 0.40 36.58 11.72
CA TYR A 59 1.31 35.47 11.38
C TYR A 59 1.87 34.76 12.61
N ARG A 60 2.10 35.47 13.72
CA ARG A 60 2.51 34.82 14.98
C ARG A 60 1.41 33.91 15.52
N LYS A 61 0.15 34.36 15.50
CA LYS A 61 -0.99 33.53 15.92
C LYS A 61 -1.17 32.33 14.99
N ASP A 62 -1.03 32.52 13.69
CA ASP A 62 -1.11 31.44 12.72
C ASP A 62 0.03 30.43 12.90
N GLU A 63 1.24 30.90 13.21
CA GLU A 63 2.37 30.03 13.54
C GLU A 63 2.10 29.20 14.79
N ASP A 64 1.52 29.78 15.84
CA ASP A 64 1.15 29.06 17.07
C ASP A 64 0.02 28.05 16.83
N ASN A 65 -0.96 28.41 16.01
CA ASN A 65 -2.02 27.51 15.58
C ASN A 65 -1.45 26.33 14.77
N LEU A 66 -0.52 26.61 13.85
CA LEU A 66 0.12 25.59 13.03
C LEU A 66 0.99 24.66 13.88
N LYS A 67 1.78 25.20 14.81
CA LYS A 67 2.56 24.40 15.77
C LYS A 67 1.65 23.47 16.58
N THR A 68 0.51 23.98 17.04
CA THR A 68 -0.46 23.19 17.79
C THR A 68 -1.07 22.09 16.93
N ALA A 69 -1.45 22.41 15.67
CA ALA A 69 -1.96 21.44 14.72
C ALA A 69 -0.93 20.34 14.41
N LEU A 70 0.33 20.70 14.21
CA LEU A 70 1.43 19.76 13.98
C LEU A 70 1.66 18.83 15.17
N LEU A 71 1.68 19.37 16.39
CA LEU A 71 1.81 18.56 17.60
C LEU A 71 0.63 17.59 17.78
N ASN A 72 -0.59 18.03 17.48
CA ASN A 72 -1.77 17.18 17.53
C ASN A 72 -1.74 16.10 16.45
N ALA A 73 -1.35 16.45 15.23
CA ALA A 73 -1.18 15.50 14.14
C ALA A 73 -0.11 14.45 14.45
N GLN A 74 1.03 14.87 15.04
CA GLN A 74 2.07 13.95 15.49
C GLN A 74 1.54 12.98 16.55
N ARG A 75 0.88 13.49 17.60
CA ARG A 75 0.27 12.64 18.64
C ARG A 75 -0.75 11.67 18.06
N MET A 76 -1.57 12.13 17.13
CA MET A 76 -2.53 11.28 16.43
C MET A 76 -1.82 10.19 15.64
N GLY A 77 -0.76 10.52 14.89
CA GLY A 77 0.06 9.55 14.17
C GLY A 77 0.69 8.51 15.10
N GLU A 78 1.26 8.95 16.23
CA GLU A 78 1.83 8.06 17.24
C GLU A 78 0.77 7.13 17.85
N ASN A 79 -0.44 7.64 18.13
CA ASN A 79 -1.55 6.84 18.64
C ASN A 79 -2.02 5.81 17.62
N VAL A 80 -2.17 6.19 16.35
CA VAL A 80 -2.55 5.26 15.26
C VAL A 80 -1.51 4.15 15.13
N ILE A 81 -0.22 4.48 15.15
CA ILE A 81 0.86 3.48 15.08
C ILE A 81 0.80 2.54 16.29
N LYS A 82 0.59 3.09 17.50
CA LYS A 82 0.50 2.29 18.73
C LYS A 82 -0.70 1.35 18.70
N GLU A 83 -1.88 1.82 18.30
CA GLU A 83 -3.09 1.02 18.17
C GLU A 83 -2.93 -0.06 17.11
N ALA A 84 -2.35 0.27 15.96
CA ALA A 84 -2.07 -0.70 14.91
C ALA A 84 -1.13 -1.81 15.39
N LYS A 85 -0.05 -1.45 16.10
CA LYS A 85 0.89 -2.43 16.70
C LYS A 85 0.20 -3.32 17.73
N GLN A 86 -0.58 -2.73 18.64
CA GLN A 86 -1.31 -3.48 19.64
C GLN A 86 -2.34 -4.44 19.01
N LYS A 87 -3.03 -3.99 17.95
CA LYS A 87 -3.97 -4.84 17.21
C LYS A 87 -3.25 -5.96 16.47
N ALA A 88 -2.12 -5.68 15.83
CA ALA A 88 -1.30 -6.70 15.17
C ALA A 88 -0.80 -7.75 16.18
N GLU A 89 -0.27 -7.33 17.32
CA GLU A 89 0.14 -8.24 18.40
C GLU A 89 -1.03 -9.08 18.93
N SER A 90 -2.23 -8.49 19.06
CA SER A 90 -3.43 -9.21 19.46
C SER A 90 -3.82 -10.27 18.43
N ILE A 91 -3.80 -9.94 17.14
CA ILE A 91 -4.11 -10.87 16.05
C ILE A 91 -3.10 -12.01 16.03
N LEU A 92 -1.80 -11.71 16.15
CA LEU A 92 -0.75 -12.73 16.18
C LEU A 92 -0.91 -13.66 17.39
N ARG A 93 -1.21 -13.11 18.57
CA ARG A 93 -1.45 -13.92 19.76
C ARG A 93 -2.68 -14.81 19.60
N GLU A 94 -3.79 -14.27 19.08
CA GLU A 94 -5.02 -15.02 18.87
C GLU A 94 -4.83 -16.12 17.81
N ALA A 95 -4.14 -15.81 16.71
CA ALA A 95 -3.80 -16.78 15.68
C ALA A 95 -2.88 -17.88 16.22
N GLY A 96 -1.89 -17.52 17.04
CA GLY A 96 -1.00 -18.48 17.71
C GLY A 96 -1.77 -19.45 18.60
N ILE A 97 -2.64 -18.94 19.48
CA ILE A 97 -3.49 -19.78 20.35
C ILE A 97 -4.39 -20.70 19.52
N LYS A 98 -5.09 -20.17 18.51
CA LYS A 98 -5.95 -20.98 17.65
C LYS A 98 -5.17 -22.07 16.92
N SER A 99 -3.97 -21.76 16.41
CA SER A 99 -3.11 -22.73 15.75
C SER A 99 -2.67 -23.84 16.71
N GLU A 100 -2.28 -23.48 17.93
CA GLU A 100 -1.91 -24.43 18.97
C GLU A 100 -3.10 -25.33 19.36
N ASP A 101 -4.30 -24.74 19.49
CA ASP A 101 -5.51 -25.48 19.83
C ASP A 101 -5.92 -26.45 18.71
N ILE A 102 -5.86 -26.02 17.43
CA ILE A 102 -6.10 -26.91 16.28
C ILE A 102 -5.09 -28.05 16.25
N THR A 103 -3.80 -27.73 16.46
CA THR A 103 -2.74 -28.75 16.46
C THR A 103 -2.95 -29.75 17.59
N ARG A 104 -3.31 -29.27 18.80
CA ARG A 104 -3.62 -30.12 19.94
C ARG A 104 -4.82 -31.03 19.67
N ALA A 105 -5.92 -30.48 19.16
CA ALA A 105 -7.11 -31.25 18.82
C ALA A 105 -6.83 -32.32 17.76
N ALA A 106 -6.05 -31.98 16.72
CA ALA A 106 -5.65 -32.93 15.69
C ALA A 106 -4.78 -34.06 16.26
N LEU A 107 -3.82 -33.74 17.16
CA LEU A 107 -2.99 -34.75 17.82
C LEU A 107 -3.81 -35.68 18.72
N GLU A 108 -4.79 -35.14 19.44
CA GLU A 108 -5.71 -35.93 20.26
C GLU A 108 -6.54 -36.89 19.40
N GLN A 109 -7.10 -36.42 18.28
CA GLN A 109 -7.84 -37.27 17.32
C GLN A 109 -6.96 -38.37 16.72
N VAL A 110 -5.73 -38.04 16.30
CA VAL A 110 -4.78 -39.04 15.78
C VAL A 110 -4.46 -40.11 16.82
N ASN A 111 -4.34 -39.73 18.10
CA ASN A 111 -4.10 -40.69 19.17
C ASN A 111 -5.32 -41.60 19.39
N GLU A 112 -6.52 -41.02 19.42
CA GLU A 112 -7.77 -41.76 19.56
C GLU A 112 -7.95 -42.78 18.41
N GLU A 113 -7.79 -42.33 17.16
CA GLU A 113 -7.87 -43.21 15.98
C GLU A 113 -6.79 -44.31 16.00
N GLN A 114 -5.57 -44.01 16.49
CA GLN A 114 -4.53 -45.03 16.65
C GLN A 114 -4.93 -46.10 17.67
N LEU A 115 -5.50 -45.71 18.82
CA LEU A 115 -5.97 -46.65 19.83
C LEU A 115 -7.14 -47.51 19.30
N GLU A 116 -8.06 -46.92 18.55
CA GLU A 116 -9.15 -47.67 17.90
C GLU A 116 -8.61 -48.66 16.85
N LEU A 117 -7.66 -48.23 16.03
CA LEU A 117 -7.02 -49.08 15.03
C LEU A 117 -6.28 -50.26 15.67
N GLU A 118 -5.57 -50.04 16.78
CA GLU A 118 -4.94 -51.10 17.56
C GLU A 118 -5.97 -52.07 18.14
N ARG A 119 -7.07 -51.54 18.68
CA ARG A 119 -8.18 -52.35 19.20
C ARG A 119 -8.78 -53.24 18.11
N VAL A 120 -9.13 -52.67 16.95
CA VAL A 120 -9.72 -53.43 15.83
C VAL A 120 -8.74 -54.49 15.33
N LYS A 121 -7.45 -54.17 15.23
CA LYS A 121 -6.43 -55.17 14.88
C LYS A 121 -6.38 -56.34 15.87
N ALA A 122 -6.50 -56.06 17.17
CA ALA A 122 -6.54 -57.10 18.19
C ALA A 122 -7.80 -57.97 18.06
N GLU A 123 -8.97 -57.37 17.80
CA GLU A 123 -10.23 -58.09 17.55
C GLU A 123 -10.14 -58.97 16.29
N VAL A 124 -9.54 -58.48 15.21
CA VAL A 124 -9.30 -59.27 13.97
C VAL A 124 -8.37 -60.45 14.24
N ALA A 125 -7.29 -60.24 15.00
CA ALA A 125 -6.36 -61.31 15.38
C ALA A 125 -7.06 -62.37 16.25
N GLN A 126 -7.91 -61.94 17.18
CA GLN A 126 -8.72 -62.83 18.01
C GLN A 126 -9.73 -63.63 17.17
N PHE A 127 -10.44 -62.97 16.26
CA PHE A 127 -11.37 -63.62 15.34
C PHE A 127 -10.67 -64.67 14.48
N LYS A 128 -9.52 -64.33 13.88
CA LYS A 128 -8.70 -65.27 13.11
C LYS A 128 -8.32 -66.49 13.94
N ASN A 129 -7.87 -66.29 15.17
CA ASN A 129 -7.51 -67.39 16.07
C ASN A 129 -8.73 -68.27 16.42
N SER A 130 -9.89 -67.65 16.66
CA SER A 130 -11.14 -68.37 16.94
C SER A 130 -11.57 -69.24 15.76
N VAL A 131 -11.56 -68.69 14.54
CA VAL A 131 -11.90 -69.42 13.31
C VAL A 131 -10.92 -70.56 13.06
N LEU A 132 -9.61 -70.32 13.19
CA LEU A 132 -8.60 -71.37 13.06
C LEU A 132 -8.76 -72.48 14.10
N SER A 133 -9.13 -72.13 15.34
CA SER A 133 -9.42 -73.12 16.39
C SER A 133 -10.65 -73.95 16.04
N LEU A 134 -11.71 -73.32 15.53
CA LEU A 134 -12.95 -73.99 15.14
C LEU A 134 -12.71 -74.97 13.98
N TYR A 135 -11.90 -74.59 12.99
CA TYR A 135 -11.50 -75.48 11.89
C TYR A 135 -10.71 -76.68 12.38
N LYS A 136 -9.75 -76.49 13.29
CA LYS A 136 -8.98 -77.60 13.87
C LYS A 136 -9.90 -78.59 14.59
N GLN A 137 -10.81 -78.08 15.43
CA GLN A 137 -11.81 -78.90 16.11
C GLN A 137 -12.69 -79.67 15.13
N HIS A 138 -13.12 -79.04 14.03
CA HIS A 138 -13.94 -79.68 13.01
C HIS A 138 -13.18 -80.79 12.27
N ILE A 139 -11.92 -80.56 11.89
CA ILE A 139 -11.07 -81.57 11.25
C ILE A 139 -10.85 -82.76 12.18
N GLU A 140 -10.57 -82.51 13.46
CA GLU A 140 -10.41 -83.57 14.46
C GLU A 140 -11.69 -84.40 14.58
N SER A 141 -12.86 -83.76 14.68
CA SER A 141 -14.14 -84.47 14.71
C SER A 141 -14.39 -85.33 13.47
N LEU A 142 -14.00 -84.85 12.27
CA LEU A 142 -14.14 -85.58 11.02
C LEU A 142 -13.20 -86.81 10.99
N SER A 143 -11.97 -86.66 11.49
CA SER A 143 -10.99 -87.74 11.55
C SER A 143 -11.32 -88.82 12.59
N THR A 144 -12.17 -88.50 13.58
CA THR A 144 -12.64 -89.46 14.59
C THR A 144 -13.94 -90.17 14.20
N LEU A 145 -14.61 -89.73 13.13
CA LEU A 145 -15.71 -90.49 12.55
C LEU A 145 -15.11 -91.71 11.85
N PRO A 146 -15.58 -92.93 12.17
CA PRO A 146 -15.13 -94.11 11.45
C PRO A 146 -15.56 -93.94 9.99
N GLY A 147 -14.57 -93.81 9.10
CA GLY A 147 -14.82 -94.04 7.69
C GLY A 147 -15.10 -95.51 7.52
N ASP A 148 -16.29 -95.84 7.01
CA ASP A 148 -16.44 -97.02 6.18
C ASP A 148 -15.41 -96.84 5.05
N GLU A 149 -14.33 -97.61 5.10
CA GLU A 149 -13.51 -97.86 3.92
C GLU A 149 -14.49 -98.40 2.86
N PRO A 150 -14.72 -97.71 1.73
CA PRO A 150 -15.34 -98.40 0.62
C PRO A 150 -14.36 -99.50 0.22
N GLU A 151 -14.81 -100.75 0.39
CA GLU A 151 -14.15 -101.95 -0.09
C GLU A 151 -13.55 -101.71 -1.47
N GLU A 152 -12.32 -102.18 -1.63
CA GLU A 152 -11.68 -102.38 -2.91
C GLU A 152 -12.62 -103.17 -3.84
N ALA A 153 -13.29 -102.45 -4.75
CA ALA A 153 -13.89 -103.04 -5.93
C ALA A 153 -12.89 -102.89 -7.08
N GLU A 154 -12.06 -103.91 -7.24
CA GLU A 154 -11.27 -104.11 -8.45
C GLU A 154 -12.20 -104.30 -9.67
N GLU A 155 -11.75 -103.70 -10.79
CA GLU A 155 -12.13 -103.95 -12.18
C GLU A 155 -13.54 -103.54 -12.66
N GLU A 156 -13.59 -102.51 -13.51
CA GLU A 156 -13.96 -102.66 -14.92
C GLU A 156 -13.81 -101.31 -15.65
N ALA A 157 -12.78 -101.19 -16.49
CA ALA A 157 -12.80 -100.26 -17.61
C ALA A 157 -13.35 -101.03 -18.83
N PRO A 158 -14.43 -100.53 -19.45
CA PRO A 158 -14.30 -100.28 -20.88
C PRO A 158 -14.92 -98.93 -21.31
N VAL A 159 -14.05 -98.17 -21.99
CA VAL A 159 -14.24 -97.42 -23.25
C VAL A 159 -15.64 -97.17 -23.83
N LEU A 160 -15.71 -95.99 -24.49
CA LEU A 160 -16.64 -95.50 -25.54
C LEU A 160 -17.62 -94.43 -25.00
N ALA A 161 -17.68 -93.20 -25.52
CA ALA A 161 -17.15 -92.65 -26.75
C ALA A 161 -16.99 -91.12 -26.64
N GLU A 162 -15.97 -90.60 -27.33
CA GLU A 162 -15.93 -89.24 -27.85
C GLU A 162 -17.24 -88.91 -28.58
N GLU A 163 -17.70 -87.66 -28.51
CA GLU A 163 -17.77 -86.76 -29.68
C GLU A 163 -18.57 -85.49 -29.36
N THR A 164 -17.95 -84.35 -29.69
CA THR A 164 -18.53 -83.01 -29.94
C THR A 164 -19.11 -82.19 -28.78
N ALA A 165 -18.31 -81.26 -28.26
CA ALA A 165 -18.38 -79.85 -28.71
C ALA A 165 -17.24 -79.01 -28.08
N GLU A 166 -16.19 -78.78 -28.88
CA GLU A 166 -15.41 -77.53 -28.90
C GLU A 166 -15.73 -76.83 -30.24
N PRO A 167 -15.47 -75.52 -30.46
CA PRO A 167 -14.56 -74.61 -29.74
C PRO A 167 -15.28 -73.29 -29.32
N GLU A 168 -14.73 -72.29 -28.63
CA GLU A 168 -13.55 -71.47 -28.91
C GLU A 168 -13.18 -70.58 -27.70
N PRO A 169 -11.97 -70.00 -27.70
CA PRO A 169 -11.24 -69.55 -26.52
C PRO A 169 -11.45 -68.06 -26.21
N ALA A 170 -11.28 -67.66 -24.95
CA ALA A 170 -10.96 -66.28 -24.61
C ALA A 170 -9.71 -66.25 -23.74
N ALA A 171 -8.67 -65.70 -24.33
CA ALA A 171 -7.33 -65.51 -23.80
C ALA A 171 -7.32 -64.57 -22.58
N ALA A 172 -6.30 -64.73 -21.73
CA ALA A 172 -5.78 -63.65 -20.88
C ALA A 172 -5.14 -62.54 -21.75
N PRO A 173 -4.80 -61.33 -21.24
CA PRO A 173 -5.20 -60.64 -20.00
C PRO A 173 -5.78 -59.23 -20.28
N GLU A 174 -6.71 -58.71 -19.47
CA GLU A 174 -7.08 -57.28 -19.49
C GLU A 174 -6.64 -56.58 -18.19
N GLU A 175 -5.74 -55.63 -18.41
CA GLU A 175 -5.23 -54.58 -17.54
C GLU A 175 -6.39 -53.65 -17.13
N PRO A 176 -6.53 -53.23 -15.86
CA PRO A 176 -7.51 -52.19 -15.55
C PRO A 176 -7.02 -50.86 -16.10
N GLU A 177 -7.69 -50.43 -17.17
CA GLU A 177 -7.64 -49.11 -17.78
C GLU A 177 -7.75 -47.99 -16.73
N ALA A 178 -6.82 -47.05 -16.81
CA ALA A 178 -7.00 -45.72 -16.27
C ALA A 178 -8.07 -44.98 -17.09
N PRO A 179 -9.07 -44.33 -16.48
CA PRO A 179 -9.81 -43.30 -17.19
C PRO A 179 -9.01 -42.00 -17.11
N ALA A 180 -8.27 -41.72 -18.18
CA ALA A 180 -7.96 -40.35 -18.57
C ALA A 180 -9.09 -39.87 -19.48
N GLU A 181 -10.09 -39.20 -18.90
CA GLU A 181 -10.97 -38.32 -19.65
C GLU A 181 -10.37 -36.92 -19.65
N GLU A 182 -9.69 -36.59 -20.75
CA GLU A 182 -9.51 -35.21 -21.18
C GLU A 182 -10.85 -34.68 -21.68
N GLU A 183 -11.64 -34.05 -20.81
CA GLU A 183 -12.57 -33.01 -21.24
C GLU A 183 -11.89 -31.65 -21.15
N SER A 184 -11.41 -31.22 -22.31
CA SER A 184 -11.31 -29.81 -22.66
C SER A 184 -12.69 -29.16 -22.54
N PHE A 185 -12.92 -28.42 -21.45
CA PHE A 185 -13.86 -27.32 -21.45
C PHE A 185 -13.16 -26.06 -20.94
N GLY A 186 -12.69 -25.24 -21.89
CA GLY A 186 -12.29 -23.87 -21.61
C GLY A 186 -13.51 -23.11 -21.11
N GLN A 187 -13.59 -22.90 -19.79
CA GLN A 187 -14.30 -21.79 -19.19
C GLN A 187 -13.30 -20.94 -18.44
N THR A 188 -13.13 -19.75 -18.98
CA THR A 188 -12.58 -18.54 -18.38
C THR A 188 -12.94 -18.46 -16.89
N PHE A 189 -11.96 -18.64 -16.01
CA PHE A 189 -12.04 -18.05 -14.68
C PHE A 189 -11.46 -16.65 -14.81
N GLU A 190 -12.33 -15.66 -14.73
CA GLU A 190 -11.94 -14.27 -14.50
C GLU A 190 -11.02 -14.26 -13.25
N THR A 191 -9.76 -13.90 -13.43
CA THR A 191 -8.95 -13.40 -12.33
C THR A 191 -9.58 -12.10 -11.87
N GLU A 192 -10.30 -12.17 -10.76
CA GLU A 192 -10.71 -11.02 -9.96
C GLU A 192 -9.43 -10.23 -9.57
N PRO A 193 -9.39 -8.89 -9.78
CA PRO A 193 -8.19 -8.12 -9.53
C PRO A 193 -7.87 -8.07 -8.04
N GLU A 194 -6.60 -8.30 -7.69
CA GLU A 194 -6.05 -8.01 -6.37
C GLU A 194 -6.39 -6.56 -5.95
N PRO A 195 -6.73 -6.30 -4.69
CA PRO A 195 -6.93 -4.93 -4.22
C PRO A 195 -5.61 -4.16 -4.29
N ASP A 196 -5.63 -3.00 -4.94
CA ASP A 196 -4.53 -2.04 -5.05
C ASP A 196 -3.80 -1.83 -3.71
N ASP A 197 -2.57 -2.36 -3.61
CA ASP A 197 -1.64 -2.01 -2.54
C ASP A 197 -1.16 -0.56 -2.73
N PRO A 198 -1.45 0.39 -1.81
CA PRO A 198 -1.16 1.81 -2.01
C PRO A 198 0.33 2.17 -1.89
N ILE A 199 1.23 1.20 -1.74
CA ILE A 199 2.66 1.43 -1.50
C ILE A 199 3.45 1.55 -2.82
N SER A 200 2.90 1.10 -3.94
CA SER A 200 3.60 1.07 -5.24
C SER A 200 3.59 2.42 -6.00
N ARG A 201 3.09 3.51 -5.40
CA ARG A 201 2.96 4.83 -6.06
C ARG A 201 3.93 5.90 -5.54
N PHE A 202 4.94 5.53 -4.76
CA PHE A 202 5.99 6.49 -4.39
C PHE A 202 7.04 6.57 -5.51
N PRO A 203 7.37 7.77 -6.02
CA PRO A 203 8.48 7.94 -6.96
C PRO A 203 9.79 7.55 -6.27
N ASP A 204 10.65 6.83 -6.99
CA ASP A 204 11.98 6.43 -6.52
C ASP A 204 12.83 7.67 -6.18
N LEU A 205 13.07 7.88 -4.89
CA LEU A 205 13.86 9.00 -4.36
C LEU A 205 15.38 8.76 -4.45
N SER A 206 15.82 7.64 -5.04
CA SER A 206 17.23 7.37 -5.33
C SER A 206 17.88 8.45 -6.20
N ALA A 207 17.10 9.18 -7.01
CA ALA A 207 17.60 10.30 -7.81
C ALA A 207 17.84 11.60 -7.00
N LEU A 208 17.24 11.75 -5.81
CA LEU A 208 17.41 12.93 -4.95
C LEU A 208 18.68 12.84 -4.09
N TYR A 209 19.17 11.62 -3.84
CA TYR A 209 20.42 11.31 -3.14
C TYR A 209 21.41 10.59 -4.07
N GLY A 210 21.64 11.17 -5.26
CA GLY A 210 22.69 10.70 -6.16
C GLY A 210 24.08 11.04 -5.63
N MET A 211 24.64 10.17 -4.78
CA MET A 211 26.08 10.08 -4.60
C MET A 211 26.68 9.61 -5.93
N GLN A 212 27.28 10.54 -6.68
CA GLN A 212 27.97 10.21 -7.93
C GLN A 212 29.20 9.35 -7.61
N GLN A 213 29.13 8.07 -8.01
CA GLN A 213 30.33 7.29 -8.29
C GLN A 213 31.00 7.91 -9.51
N GLU A 214 32.21 8.41 -9.31
CA GLU A 214 33.11 8.84 -10.38
C GLU A 214 33.58 7.59 -11.14
N GLU A 215 33.10 7.40 -12.37
CA GLU A 215 33.78 6.61 -13.39
C GLU A 215 34.47 7.58 -14.36
N GLU A 216 35.80 7.61 -14.33
CA GLU A 216 36.61 8.24 -15.37
C GLU A 216 36.47 7.48 -16.71
N PRO A 217 36.54 8.21 -17.83
CA PRO A 217 37.43 7.74 -18.89
C PRO A 217 38.29 8.84 -19.53
N ALA A 218 39.60 8.53 -19.57
CA ALA A 218 40.63 8.77 -20.59
C ALA A 218 40.61 10.04 -21.47
N GLU A 219 41.75 10.76 -21.38
CA GLU A 219 42.24 11.85 -22.24
C GLU A 219 42.33 11.51 -23.73
N GLU A 220 42.02 12.47 -24.61
CA GLU A 220 42.89 12.88 -25.73
C GLU A 220 42.74 14.41 -25.99
N PRO A 221 43.83 15.14 -26.30
CA PRO A 221 43.83 16.61 -26.41
C PRO A 221 43.61 17.06 -27.87
N GLU A 222 43.02 18.24 -28.08
CA GLU A 222 43.55 19.30 -28.98
C GLU A 222 42.61 20.52 -29.16
N GLU A 223 43.25 21.68 -28.98
CA GLU A 223 43.06 22.99 -29.64
C GLU A 223 41.83 23.89 -29.36
N GLU A 224 42.07 24.94 -28.57
CA GLU A 224 41.27 26.17 -28.50
C GLU A 224 41.39 26.98 -29.81
N PRO A 225 40.32 27.73 -30.16
CA PRO A 225 40.57 29.15 -30.42
C PRO A 225 39.67 30.07 -29.60
N THR A 226 40.34 30.87 -28.78
CA THR A 226 39.99 32.20 -28.27
C THR A 226 38.79 32.88 -28.97
N ARG A 227 37.69 33.10 -28.22
CA ARG A 227 36.65 34.05 -28.62
C ARG A 227 36.76 35.33 -27.79
N THR A 228 37.28 36.35 -28.46
CA THR A 228 37.43 37.75 -28.05
C THR A 228 36.20 38.33 -27.36
N PHE A 229 36.41 38.93 -26.19
CA PHE A 229 35.46 39.73 -25.45
C PHE A 229 35.27 41.11 -26.14
N VAL A 230 34.03 41.45 -26.50
CA VAL A 230 33.66 42.80 -26.95
C VAL A 230 32.78 43.44 -25.85
N PRO A 231 33.21 44.55 -25.22
CA PRO A 231 32.38 45.22 -24.23
C PRO A 231 31.36 46.12 -24.95
N GLY A 232 30.06 45.89 -24.72
CA GLY A 232 29.04 46.83 -25.23
C GLY A 232 27.67 46.28 -25.60
N GLN A 233 27.23 45.11 -25.11
CA GLN A 233 25.84 44.69 -25.27
C GLN A 233 25.15 44.47 -23.92
N THR A 234 24.18 45.34 -23.67
CA THR A 234 23.23 45.29 -22.56
C THR A 234 22.41 44.00 -22.61
N ARG A 235 22.45 43.24 -21.52
CA ARG A 235 21.61 42.06 -21.27
C ARG A 235 20.13 42.47 -21.24
N PRO A 236 19.22 41.86 -22.03
CA PRO A 236 17.79 42.10 -21.86
C PRO A 236 17.28 41.50 -20.54
N ALA A 237 16.34 42.21 -19.91
CA ALA A 237 15.74 41.92 -18.62
C ALA A 237 14.99 40.57 -18.59
N ALA A 238 15.03 39.90 -17.44
CA ALA A 238 14.24 38.70 -17.16
C ALA A 238 12.73 39.01 -17.17
N PRO A 239 11.87 38.09 -17.65
CA PRO A 239 10.42 38.31 -17.67
C PRO A 239 9.82 38.25 -16.25
N GLN A 240 8.87 39.16 -15.99
CA GLN A 240 8.08 39.21 -14.75
C GLN A 240 7.06 38.06 -14.68
N PRO A 241 6.66 37.59 -13.48
CA PRO A 241 5.65 36.54 -13.35
C PRO A 241 4.24 37.06 -13.66
N GLU A 242 3.55 36.40 -14.58
CA GLU A 242 2.14 36.64 -14.93
C GLU A 242 1.19 36.20 -13.80
N ALA A 243 0.14 37.00 -13.59
CA ALA A 243 -0.95 36.74 -12.66
C ALA A 243 -1.82 35.53 -13.12
N PRO A 244 -2.45 34.78 -12.19
CA PRO A 244 -3.17 33.57 -12.56
C PRO A 244 -4.47 33.89 -13.32
N ALA A 245 -4.58 33.34 -14.54
CA ALA A 245 -5.81 33.30 -15.31
C ALA A 245 -6.82 32.37 -14.64
N ALA A 246 -8.05 32.86 -14.47
CA ALA A 246 -9.20 32.06 -14.09
C ALA A 246 -9.51 31.04 -15.19
N SER A 247 -9.35 29.75 -14.90
CA SER A 247 -9.79 28.67 -15.77
C SER A 247 -11.21 28.24 -15.39
N SER A 248 -12.16 28.68 -16.19
CA SER A 248 -13.51 28.11 -16.29
C SER A 248 -13.45 26.84 -17.16
N VAL A 249 -13.35 25.65 -16.57
CA VAL A 249 -13.63 24.38 -17.27
C VAL A 249 -14.03 23.29 -16.27
N PHE A 250 -15.32 23.17 -15.95
CA PHE A 250 -15.91 21.91 -15.49
C PHE A 250 -17.42 21.94 -15.73
N GLU A 251 -17.82 21.52 -16.93
CA GLU A 251 -19.20 21.23 -17.28
C GLU A 251 -19.29 19.71 -17.43
N GLY A 252 -20.02 19.05 -16.52
CA GLY A 252 -20.30 17.62 -16.59
C GLY A 252 -20.11 16.86 -15.28
N PHE A 253 -21.08 16.96 -14.36
CA PHE A 253 -21.46 15.84 -13.51
C PHE A 253 -22.89 16.08 -12.97
N GLU A 254 -23.89 15.49 -13.63
CA GLU A 254 -25.23 15.36 -13.05
C GLU A 254 -25.15 14.32 -11.92
N GLY A 255 -25.17 14.81 -10.68
CA GLY A 255 -25.20 13.98 -9.49
C GLY A 255 -26.49 13.20 -9.36
N ILE A 256 -26.33 11.90 -9.10
CA ILE A 256 -27.34 10.92 -8.70
C ILE A 256 -28.07 11.42 -7.44
N LYS A 257 -29.40 11.50 -7.49
CA LYS A 257 -30.24 11.73 -6.31
C LYS A 257 -30.45 10.40 -5.58
N PHE A 258 -29.92 10.29 -4.37
CA PHE A 258 -30.41 9.29 -3.41
C PHE A 258 -31.60 9.91 -2.67
N SER A 259 -32.76 9.28 -2.76
CA SER A 259 -33.90 9.56 -1.89
C SER A 259 -33.82 8.68 -0.65
N ASP A 260 -34.10 9.29 0.50
CA ASP A 260 -34.40 8.67 1.81
C ASP A 260 -35.51 7.61 1.75
#